data_AF-A0A0J1BRR9-F1
#
_entry.id   AF-A0A0J1BRR9-F1
#
_cell.length_a   1.000
_cell.length_b   1.000
_cell.length_c   1.000
_cell.angle_alpha   90.00
_cell.angle_beta   90.00
_cell.angle_gamma   90.00
#
_symmetry.space_group_name_H-M   'P 1'
#
loop_
_entity.id
_entity.type
_entity.pdbx_description
1 polymer ?
#
loop_
_entity_poly.entity_id
_entity_poly.type
_entity_poly.pdbx_seq_one_letter_code
_entity_poly.pdbx_strand_id
1 'polypeptide(L)'
;MSDSPRTAGITRRRLLRAGALAGLGAALTATPAAAAPSPATASSARGYVLWGSSSANSGLGDQYPRTAQNPTGARGSRPVVRIEYVLDGLLGATGAVTAIGGDTSYQTLRMRSYNHPYRPDFTYNGGRGELPARGGIIVSTTDRVVPNWRRALPGTVDGIPCTIQAEQHRFRKVRIVRQDIGADAVGQEVLVGNGPDSYWHTDLERQHHGKTHLIWTGKNNIWEYDQVLADTKAAFDVESATSVVMGHWHAWNDRNSSPVNYERVRRVNAAYKAIYGGRYFDAMAALTDPELWTLPLAREFNVGYTAEDKEWLALGLPPYSLVGTDGMHLNAVGNTIIAHALHRFLTGTAGLY
;
A
#
# COMPACT_ATOMS: atom_id res chain seq x y z
N MET A 1 -68.34 -22.56 10.47
CA MET A 1 -67.96 -22.41 11.89
C MET A 1 -66.98 -21.24 11.94
N SER A 2 -67.47 -20.02 11.95
CA SER A 2 -67.94 -19.23 13.10
C SER A 2 -66.82 -18.93 14.11
N ASP A 3 -66.64 -17.63 14.31
CA ASP A 3 -66.15 -16.93 15.50
C ASP A 3 -64.64 -16.80 15.71
N SER A 4 -64.13 -15.63 15.30
CA SER A 4 -63.32 -14.82 16.22
C SER A 4 -64.24 -14.26 17.31
N PRO A 5 -63.75 -14.11 18.56
CA PRO A 5 -63.39 -12.74 18.95
C PRO A 5 -62.28 -12.62 20.02
N ARG A 6 -61.62 -11.43 20.00
CA ARG A 6 -61.31 -10.53 21.14
C ARG A 6 -60.47 -11.07 22.33
N THR A 7 -59.67 -10.33 23.07
CA THR A 7 -59.02 -9.01 23.12
C THR A 7 -58.25 -9.03 24.46
N ALA A 8 -57.22 -8.20 24.59
CA ALA A 8 -56.70 -7.66 25.85
C ALA A 8 -55.96 -8.66 26.80
N GLY A 9 -54.92 -8.27 27.52
CA GLY A 9 -54.44 -6.93 27.78
C GLY A 9 -53.00 -6.91 28.29
N ILE A 10 -52.37 -5.78 28.03
CA ILE A 10 -51.19 -5.29 28.73
C ILE A 10 -51.64 -4.83 30.11
N THR A 11 -50.99 -5.31 31.18
CA THR A 11 -50.91 -4.55 32.43
C THR A 11 -49.55 -4.74 33.11
N ARG A 12 -48.87 -3.60 33.25
CA ARG A 12 -47.72 -3.35 34.13
C ARG A 12 -48.13 -3.56 35.59
N ARG A 13 -47.23 -4.11 36.43
CA ARG A 13 -46.60 -3.40 37.57
C ARG A 13 -45.88 -4.35 38.53
N ARG A 14 -44.62 -3.99 38.78
CA ARG A 14 -43.89 -3.92 40.07
C ARG A 14 -43.89 -5.15 40.98
N LEU A 15 -42.68 -5.57 41.37
CA LEU A 15 -42.25 -5.45 42.77
C LEU A 15 -40.72 -5.53 42.89
N LEU A 16 -40.15 -4.41 43.37
CA LEU A 16 -38.87 -4.35 44.06
C LEU A 16 -38.92 -5.22 45.32
N ARG A 17 -37.85 -5.93 45.64
CA ARG A 17 -37.33 -5.96 47.02
C ARG A 17 -35.87 -6.36 47.06
N ALA A 18 -35.12 -5.50 47.73
CA ALA A 18 -33.74 -5.63 48.12
C ALA A 18 -33.55 -6.73 49.18
N GLY A 19 -32.32 -7.22 49.25
CA GLY A 19 -31.82 -8.08 50.33
C GLY A 19 -30.32 -8.25 50.18
N ALA A 20 -29.56 -7.26 50.66
CA ALA A 20 -28.13 -7.38 50.88
C ALA A 20 -27.87 -8.13 52.19
N LEU A 21 -26.86 -8.99 52.21
CA LEU A 21 -26.00 -9.20 53.37
C LEU A 21 -24.68 -9.88 52.94
N ALA A 22 -23.59 -9.26 53.39
CA ALA A 22 -22.19 -9.65 53.30
C ALA A 22 -21.92 -11.02 53.98
N GLY A 23 -20.80 -11.72 53.79
CA GLY A 23 -19.51 -11.38 53.21
C GLY A 23 -18.53 -12.56 53.39
N LEU A 24 -17.22 -12.27 53.31
CA LEU A 24 -16.03 -13.16 53.29
C LEU A 24 -15.73 -13.64 51.86
N GLY A 25 -14.60 -13.35 51.24
CA GLY A 25 -13.29 -13.02 51.77
C GLY A 25 -12.27 -13.88 51.02
N ALA A 26 -11.84 -13.43 49.84
CA ALA A 26 -10.70 -14.01 49.13
C ALA A 26 -10.01 -12.90 48.33
N ALA A 27 -8.84 -12.49 48.83
CA ALA A 27 -7.93 -11.62 48.10
C ALA A 27 -7.33 -12.42 46.94
N LEU A 28 -7.87 -12.21 45.74
CA LEU A 28 -7.20 -12.55 44.48
C LEU A 28 -6.71 -11.24 43.88
N THR A 29 -5.40 -11.17 43.68
CA THR A 29 -4.68 -10.11 42.97
C THR A 29 -5.32 -9.88 41.60
N ALA A 30 -6.07 -8.79 41.46
CA ALA A 30 -6.60 -8.34 40.18
C ALA A 30 -5.45 -7.78 39.32
N THR A 31 -5.12 -8.52 38.26
CA THR A 31 -4.44 -7.96 37.08
C THR A 31 -5.28 -6.82 36.51
N PRO A 32 -4.69 -5.70 36.06
CA PRO A 32 -5.46 -4.62 35.47
C PRO A 32 -6.10 -5.13 34.18
N ALA A 33 -7.43 -5.21 34.16
CA ALA A 33 -8.21 -5.40 32.96
C ALA A 33 -7.90 -4.24 32.01
N ALA A 34 -7.41 -4.58 30.81
CA ALA A 34 -7.19 -3.63 29.74
C ALA A 34 -8.47 -2.84 29.50
N ALA A 35 -8.42 -1.53 29.73
CA ALA A 35 -9.50 -0.62 29.40
C ALA A 35 -9.79 -0.76 27.89
N ALA A 36 -11.05 -1.06 27.57
CA ALA A 36 -11.53 -1.04 26.19
C ALA A 36 -11.27 0.36 25.60
N PRO A 37 -10.70 0.47 24.39
CA PRO A 37 -10.45 1.77 23.79
C PRO A 37 -11.77 2.49 23.57
N SER A 38 -11.87 3.71 24.12
CA SER A 38 -12.97 4.63 23.83
C SER A 38 -13.01 4.95 22.33
N PRO A 39 -14.19 5.08 21.71
CA PRO A 39 -14.31 5.42 20.30
C PRO A 39 -13.70 6.80 20.06
N ALA A 40 -12.67 6.84 19.22
CA ALA A 40 -12.00 8.07 18.84
C ALA A 40 -13.01 9.02 18.19
N THR A 41 -13.17 10.20 18.80
CA THR A 41 -13.78 11.38 18.16
C THR A 41 -13.16 11.59 16.78
N ALA A 42 -14.01 11.82 15.78
CA ALA A 42 -13.65 12.01 14.37
C ALA A 42 -12.48 12.99 14.21
N SER A 43 -11.27 12.44 14.12
CA SER A 43 -10.07 13.12 13.67
C SER A 43 -10.34 13.65 12.26
N SER A 44 -9.97 14.90 11.98
CA SER A 44 -9.73 15.35 10.60
C SER A 44 -9.01 14.22 9.86
N ALA A 45 -9.60 13.72 8.76
CA ALA A 45 -9.23 12.41 8.23
C ALA A 45 -7.73 12.37 7.90
N ARG A 46 -6.98 11.60 8.69
CA ARG A 46 -5.54 11.45 8.55
C ARG A 46 -5.30 10.85 7.16
N GLY A 47 -4.67 11.61 6.26
CA GLY A 47 -4.35 11.13 4.92
C GLY A 47 -3.49 9.87 4.96
N TYR A 48 -3.39 9.17 3.85
CA TYR A 48 -2.60 7.94 3.75
C TYR A 48 -1.53 8.05 2.66
N VAL A 49 -0.58 7.11 2.68
CA VAL A 49 0.42 6.93 1.64
C VAL A 49 0.56 5.44 1.31
N LEU A 50 0.50 5.13 0.02
CA LEU A 50 0.75 3.80 -0.52
C LEU A 50 2.21 3.67 -0.98
N TRP A 51 2.94 2.83 -0.27
CA TRP A 51 4.31 2.39 -0.58
C TRP A 51 4.24 1.08 -1.37
N GLY A 52 3.77 1.19 -2.60
CA GLY A 52 3.57 0.08 -3.52
C GLY A 52 2.92 0.55 -4.82
N SER A 53 3.04 -0.22 -5.89
CA SER A 53 2.42 0.14 -7.18
C SER A 53 0.94 -0.22 -7.19
N SER A 54 0.08 0.73 -7.57
CA SER A 54 -1.36 0.52 -7.76
C SER A 54 -1.79 0.37 -9.23
N SER A 55 -0.86 0.38 -10.20
CA SER A 55 -1.19 1.05 -11.46
C SER A 55 -0.86 0.40 -12.80
N ALA A 56 -0.45 -0.86 -12.92
CA ALA A 56 0.04 -1.31 -14.23
C ALA A 56 -1.05 -1.83 -15.21
N ASN A 57 -2.28 -2.10 -14.77
CA ASN A 57 -3.41 -2.31 -15.70
C ASN A 57 -4.74 -1.75 -15.17
N SER A 58 -4.76 -0.49 -14.73
CA SER A 58 -5.93 0.15 -14.11
C SER A 58 -7.12 0.40 -15.05
N GLY A 59 -7.07 -0.05 -16.32
CA GLY A 59 -8.20 0.03 -17.25
C GLY A 59 -9.04 -1.24 -17.26
N LEU A 60 -10.25 -1.17 -17.80
CA LEU A 60 -11.14 -2.34 -17.99
C LEU A 60 -10.70 -3.27 -19.16
N GLY A 61 -9.48 -3.15 -19.67
CA GLY A 61 -9.00 -3.97 -20.80
C GLY A 61 -9.92 -3.94 -22.04
N ASP A 62 -9.76 -4.93 -22.93
CA ASP A 62 -10.66 -5.17 -24.08
C ASP A 62 -12.03 -5.70 -23.64
N GLN A 63 -12.24 -5.93 -22.34
CA GLN A 63 -13.48 -6.43 -21.74
C GLN A 63 -14.59 -5.37 -21.70
N TYR A 64 -14.34 -4.16 -22.21
CA TYR A 64 -15.36 -3.14 -22.46
C TYR A 64 -15.35 -2.68 -23.93
N PRO A 65 -16.52 -2.61 -24.61
CA PRO A 65 -16.60 -1.94 -25.90
C PRO A 65 -16.19 -0.46 -25.75
N ARG A 66 -15.45 0.07 -26.74
CA ARG A 66 -14.91 1.45 -26.80
C ARG A 66 -15.95 2.57 -26.56
N THR A 67 -17.22 2.26 -26.44
CA THR A 67 -18.35 3.19 -26.44
C THR A 67 -18.78 3.67 -25.05
N ALA A 68 -18.25 3.10 -23.95
CA ALA A 68 -18.49 3.69 -22.63
C ALA A 68 -17.72 5.00 -22.49
N GLN A 69 -18.49 6.09 -22.52
CA GLN A 69 -17.98 7.44 -22.34
C GLN A 69 -17.30 7.55 -20.97
N ASN A 70 -16.06 7.99 -21.01
CA ASN A 70 -15.37 8.53 -19.85
C ASN A 70 -16.20 9.73 -19.33
N PRO A 71 -16.46 9.87 -18.01
CA PRO A 71 -17.19 11.01 -17.45
C PRO A 71 -16.51 12.37 -17.71
N THR A 72 -15.27 12.37 -18.21
CA THR A 72 -14.54 13.56 -18.67
C THR A 72 -14.76 13.93 -20.15
N GLY A 73 -15.59 13.19 -20.89
CA GLY A 73 -15.93 13.49 -22.29
C GLY A 73 -14.80 13.21 -23.30
N ALA A 74 -13.64 12.72 -22.87
CA ALA A 74 -12.56 12.31 -23.77
C ALA A 74 -12.94 11.02 -24.52
N ARG A 75 -13.27 11.15 -25.81
CA ARG A 75 -13.46 9.98 -26.70
C ARG A 75 -12.17 9.16 -26.74
N GLY A 76 -12.24 7.89 -26.34
CA GLY A 76 -11.19 6.90 -26.60
C GLY A 76 -10.29 6.51 -25.42
N SER A 77 -10.44 7.09 -24.24
CA SER A 77 -9.68 6.70 -23.05
C SER A 77 -10.56 5.89 -22.10
N ARG A 78 -10.26 4.59 -21.96
CA ARG A 78 -10.91 3.70 -20.96
C ARG A 78 -10.85 4.35 -19.57
N PRO A 79 -11.91 4.31 -18.75
CA PRO A 79 -11.82 4.80 -17.38
C PRO A 79 -10.75 4.02 -16.64
N VAL A 80 -9.76 4.75 -16.11
CA VAL A 80 -8.64 4.19 -15.35
C VAL A 80 -8.99 4.29 -13.88
N VAL A 81 -9.23 3.15 -13.22
CA VAL A 81 -9.51 3.09 -11.78
C VAL A 81 -8.28 2.61 -11.05
N ARG A 82 -7.75 3.47 -10.18
CA ARG A 82 -6.62 3.18 -9.30
C ARG A 82 -7.12 3.09 -7.86
N ILE A 83 -6.46 2.26 -7.05
CA ILE A 83 -6.83 2.01 -5.65
C ILE A 83 -6.93 3.32 -4.88
N GLU A 84 -5.97 4.22 -5.05
CA GLU A 84 -5.94 5.46 -4.29
C GLU A 84 -7.11 6.40 -4.62
N TYR A 85 -7.59 6.44 -5.87
CA TYR A 85 -8.71 7.31 -6.22
C TYR A 85 -10.03 6.83 -5.59
N VAL A 86 -10.22 5.51 -5.53
CA VAL A 86 -11.40 4.93 -4.87
C VAL A 86 -11.28 5.10 -3.35
N LEU A 87 -10.10 4.83 -2.79
CA LEU A 87 -9.86 4.91 -1.35
C LEU A 87 -9.95 6.35 -0.84
N ASP A 88 -9.54 7.35 -1.64
CA ASP A 88 -9.72 8.77 -1.32
C ASP A 88 -11.19 9.13 -1.12
N GLY A 89 -12.05 8.67 -2.03
CA GLY A 89 -13.49 8.88 -1.95
C GLY A 89 -14.11 8.17 -0.74
N LEU A 90 -13.68 6.94 -0.45
CA LEU A 90 -14.19 6.17 0.68
C LEU A 90 -13.77 6.75 2.05
N LEU A 91 -12.52 7.20 2.17
CA LEU A 91 -11.99 7.77 3.41
C LEU A 91 -12.31 9.26 3.58
N GLY A 92 -12.74 9.95 2.52
CA GLY A 92 -12.85 11.41 2.52
C GLY A 92 -11.51 12.10 2.76
N ALA A 93 -10.39 11.47 2.38
CA ALA A 93 -9.03 11.93 2.66
C ALA A 93 -8.11 11.70 1.45
N THR A 94 -7.26 12.67 1.13
CA THR A 94 -6.33 12.54 -0.01
C THR A 94 -5.15 11.63 0.33
N GLY A 95 -4.95 10.61 -0.50
CA GLY A 95 -3.82 9.70 -0.49
C GLY A 95 -2.62 10.22 -1.30
N ALA A 96 -1.45 9.64 -1.04
CA ALA A 96 -0.29 9.75 -1.90
C ALA A 96 0.16 8.37 -2.36
N VAL A 97 0.65 8.25 -3.60
CA VAL A 97 1.29 7.02 -4.10
C VAL A 97 2.74 7.33 -4.43
N THR A 98 3.64 6.62 -3.76
CA THR A 98 5.08 6.90 -3.89
C THR A 98 5.79 5.90 -4.80
N ALA A 99 5.42 4.62 -4.74
CA ALA A 99 6.12 3.59 -5.51
C ALA A 99 5.58 3.44 -6.94
N ILE A 100 6.42 2.88 -7.80
CA ILE A 100 6.19 2.70 -9.22
C ILE A 100 6.22 1.21 -9.54
N GLY A 101 5.48 0.81 -10.58
CA GLY A 101 5.55 -0.56 -11.09
C GLY A 101 7.00 -1.00 -11.34
N GLY A 102 7.38 -2.14 -10.77
CA GLY A 102 8.72 -2.71 -10.83
C GLY A 102 9.59 -2.44 -9.59
N ASP A 103 9.15 -1.61 -8.64
CA ASP A 103 9.91 -1.36 -7.41
C ASP A 103 10.03 -2.61 -6.54
N THR A 104 11.25 -2.84 -6.06
CA THR A 104 11.62 -3.88 -5.10
C THR A 104 11.40 -3.40 -3.66
N SER A 105 11.48 -4.33 -2.70
CA SER A 105 11.39 -4.00 -1.26
C SER A 105 12.43 -2.98 -0.82
N TYR A 106 13.69 -3.14 -1.22
CA TYR A 106 14.76 -2.23 -0.83
C TYR A 106 14.61 -0.83 -1.44
N GLN A 107 14.09 -0.72 -2.67
CA GLN A 107 13.78 0.59 -3.27
C GLN A 107 12.68 1.30 -2.49
N THR A 108 11.66 0.55 -2.07
CA THR A 108 10.57 1.08 -1.24
C THR A 108 11.10 1.55 0.11
N LEU A 109 11.97 0.77 0.74
CA LEU A 109 12.61 1.13 2.00
C LEU A 109 13.40 2.44 1.88
N ARG A 110 14.20 2.62 0.84
CA ARG A 110 15.01 3.84 0.63
C ARG A 110 14.18 5.07 0.28
N MET A 111 13.04 4.88 -0.41
CA MET A 111 12.08 5.97 -0.59
C MET A 111 11.43 6.37 0.73
N ARG A 112 11.16 5.40 1.60
CA ARG A 112 10.41 5.65 2.84
C ARG A 112 11.27 6.12 4.00
N SER A 113 12.51 5.65 4.10
CA SER A 113 13.32 5.79 5.30
C SER A 113 14.58 6.63 5.07
N TYR A 114 14.71 7.69 5.86
CA TYR A 114 15.91 8.54 5.95
C TYR A 114 17.14 7.72 6.35
N ASN A 115 16.99 6.74 7.25
CA ASN A 115 18.08 5.90 7.75
C ASN A 115 18.56 4.84 6.72
N HIS A 116 17.90 4.76 5.56
CA HIS A 116 18.27 3.85 4.49
C HIS A 116 18.55 4.66 3.22
N PRO A 117 19.66 5.41 3.17
CA PRO A 117 19.92 6.28 2.04
C PRO A 117 20.40 5.52 0.80
N TYR A 118 20.32 6.16 -0.36
CA TYR A 118 21.13 5.76 -1.51
C TYR A 118 22.57 6.26 -1.29
N ARG A 119 23.56 5.54 -1.83
CA ARG A 119 24.98 5.84 -1.59
C ARG A 119 25.72 6.20 -2.88
N PRO A 120 25.47 7.39 -3.46
CA PRO A 120 26.17 7.84 -4.66
C PRO A 120 27.67 7.97 -4.40
N ASP A 121 28.48 7.65 -5.41
CA ASP A 121 29.94 7.83 -5.42
C ASP A 121 30.30 9.07 -6.25
N PHE A 122 30.46 10.21 -5.59
CA PHE A 122 30.83 11.48 -6.21
C PHE A 122 32.30 11.56 -6.65
N THR A 123 33.13 10.56 -6.32
CA THR A 123 34.49 10.44 -6.86
C THR A 123 34.59 9.57 -8.12
N TYR A 124 33.48 8.91 -8.48
CA TYR A 124 33.42 8.06 -9.65
C TYR A 124 33.88 8.78 -10.93
N ASN A 125 34.64 8.09 -11.79
CA ASN A 125 35.23 8.63 -13.02
C ASN A 125 36.11 9.88 -12.82
N GLY A 126 36.81 9.99 -11.69
CA GLY A 126 37.69 11.13 -11.41
C GLY A 126 36.95 12.38 -10.95
N GLY A 127 35.69 12.23 -10.51
CA GLY A 127 34.97 13.28 -9.82
C GLY A 127 35.71 13.73 -8.56
N ARG A 128 35.57 15.01 -8.19
CA ARG A 128 36.23 15.59 -7.03
C ARG A 128 35.45 15.43 -5.73
N GLY A 129 34.33 14.68 -5.75
CA GLY A 129 33.42 14.62 -4.62
C GLY A 129 32.47 15.83 -4.56
N GLU A 130 32.15 16.43 -5.70
CA GLU A 130 31.42 17.70 -5.79
C GLU A 130 30.00 17.51 -6.36
N LEU A 131 29.04 18.26 -5.79
CA LEU A 131 27.74 18.50 -6.40
C LEU A 131 27.84 19.71 -7.34
N PRO A 132 27.36 19.59 -8.60
CA PRO A 132 27.46 20.68 -9.54
C PRO A 132 26.57 21.86 -9.12
N ALA A 133 27.05 23.06 -9.41
CA ALA A 133 26.33 24.30 -9.21
C ALA A 133 24.99 24.38 -9.95
N ARG A 134 24.90 23.77 -11.15
CA ARG A 134 23.70 23.71 -11.99
C ARG A 134 23.61 22.37 -12.70
N GLY A 135 22.39 21.97 -13.04
CA GLY A 135 22.13 20.71 -13.73
C GLY A 135 22.27 19.51 -12.80
N GLY A 136 22.78 18.41 -13.33
CA GLY A 136 22.95 17.19 -12.55
C GLY A 136 24.17 16.39 -12.94
N ILE A 137 24.63 15.58 -11.98
CA ILE A 137 25.76 14.67 -12.14
C ILE A 137 25.24 13.23 -12.28
N ILE A 138 25.94 12.41 -13.07
CA ILE A 138 25.66 10.99 -13.19
C ILE A 138 26.80 10.22 -12.52
N VAL A 139 26.46 9.49 -11.46
CA VAL A 139 27.42 8.74 -10.64
C VAL A 139 26.98 7.30 -10.47
N SER A 140 27.90 6.43 -10.08
CA SER A 140 27.56 5.07 -9.63
C SER A 140 27.08 5.13 -8.18
N THR A 141 26.43 4.06 -7.69
CA THR A 141 26.26 3.87 -6.24
C THR A 141 27.25 2.85 -5.71
N THR A 142 27.80 3.09 -4.53
CA THR A 142 28.82 2.21 -3.89
C THR A 142 28.27 0.82 -3.59
N ASP A 143 26.97 0.72 -3.29
CA ASP A 143 26.25 -0.52 -3.00
C ASP A 143 25.53 -1.11 -4.22
N ARG A 144 25.68 -0.50 -5.40
CA ARG A 144 25.06 -0.92 -6.67
C ARG A 144 23.52 -0.89 -6.67
N VAL A 145 22.91 -0.28 -5.67
CA VAL A 145 21.46 -0.12 -5.58
C VAL A 145 21.08 1.25 -6.12
N VAL A 146 20.06 1.30 -6.96
CA VAL A 146 19.56 2.53 -7.61
C VAL A 146 18.04 2.62 -7.48
N PRO A 147 17.45 3.83 -7.49
CA PRO A 147 16.00 3.98 -7.51
C PRO A 147 15.41 3.52 -8.85
N ASN A 148 14.10 3.60 -9.00
CA ASN A 148 13.47 3.38 -10.29
C ASN A 148 13.89 4.46 -11.30
N TRP A 149 14.05 4.10 -12.57
CA TRP A 149 14.40 5.05 -13.62
C TRP A 149 13.22 5.94 -14.04
N ARG A 150 11.99 5.57 -13.68
CA ARG A 150 10.76 6.25 -14.13
C ARG A 150 10.41 7.52 -13.36
N ARG A 151 11.09 7.82 -12.24
CA ARG A 151 10.78 8.98 -11.40
C ARG A 151 11.99 9.47 -10.65
N ALA A 152 12.14 10.79 -10.63
CA ALA A 152 13.04 11.47 -9.72
C ALA A 152 12.42 11.54 -8.32
N LEU A 153 13.17 11.12 -7.32
CA LEU A 153 12.78 11.15 -5.91
C LEU A 153 13.34 12.41 -5.24
N PRO A 154 12.56 13.15 -4.43
CA PRO A 154 13.02 14.32 -3.69
C PRO A 154 13.75 13.94 -2.40
N GLY A 155 14.80 14.67 -2.07
CA GLY A 155 15.63 14.42 -0.90
C GLY A 155 16.79 15.39 -0.77
N THR A 156 17.83 14.97 -0.04
CA THR A 156 19.00 15.81 0.24
C THR A 156 20.30 15.03 0.16
N VAL A 157 21.39 15.72 -0.17
CA VAL A 157 22.78 15.26 0.02
C VAL A 157 23.47 16.31 0.87
N ASP A 158 24.02 15.93 2.03
CA ASP A 158 24.60 16.88 3.00
C ASP A 158 23.69 18.09 3.30
N GLY A 159 22.38 17.80 3.48
CA GLY A 159 21.34 18.83 3.69
C GLY A 159 20.98 19.67 2.46
N ILE A 160 21.68 19.53 1.34
CA ILE A 160 21.42 20.27 0.09
C ILE A 160 20.26 19.60 -0.65
N PRO A 161 19.14 20.31 -0.91
CA PRO A 161 18.01 19.77 -1.66
C PRO A 161 18.43 19.24 -3.03
N CYS A 162 18.13 17.97 -3.31
CA CYS A 162 18.51 17.26 -4.52
C CYS A 162 17.45 16.21 -4.90
N THR A 163 17.28 15.95 -6.19
CA THR A 163 16.57 14.76 -6.63
C THR A 163 17.52 13.64 -7.03
N ILE A 164 17.14 12.39 -6.80
CA ILE A 164 17.85 11.20 -7.33
C ILE A 164 16.94 10.42 -8.29
N GLN A 165 17.49 9.92 -9.39
CA GLN A 165 16.80 9.07 -10.35
C GLN A 165 17.79 8.06 -10.93
N ALA A 166 17.35 6.84 -11.27
CA ALA A 166 18.22 5.94 -12.01
C ALA A 166 18.34 6.40 -13.46
N GLU A 167 19.55 6.39 -13.99
CA GLU A 167 19.81 6.86 -15.35
C GLU A 167 19.43 5.78 -16.36
N GLN A 168 18.49 6.10 -17.25
CA GLN A 168 18.02 5.17 -18.27
C GLN A 168 19.17 4.70 -19.17
N HIS A 169 19.21 3.41 -19.49
CA HIS A 169 20.27 2.78 -20.30
C HIS A 169 21.69 2.83 -19.70
N ARG A 170 21.86 3.30 -18.45
CA ARG A 170 23.15 3.27 -17.75
C ARG A 170 23.03 2.43 -16.49
N PHE A 171 23.36 1.15 -16.65
CA PHE A 171 23.24 0.17 -15.57
C PHE A 171 23.90 0.65 -14.28
N ARG A 172 23.12 0.66 -13.19
CA ARG A 172 23.55 1.04 -11.82
C ARG A 172 24.12 2.45 -11.69
N LYS A 173 23.70 3.38 -12.56
CA LYS A 173 24.01 4.80 -12.41
C LYS A 173 22.80 5.58 -11.96
N VAL A 174 23.05 6.61 -11.17
CA VAL A 174 22.05 7.55 -10.71
C VAL A 174 22.39 8.94 -11.20
N ARG A 175 21.35 9.69 -11.57
CA ARG A 175 21.41 11.12 -11.81
C ARG A 175 20.99 11.84 -10.55
N ILE A 176 21.82 12.77 -10.10
CA ILE A 176 21.52 13.66 -8.98
C ILE A 176 21.43 15.08 -9.51
N VAL A 177 20.31 15.75 -9.23
CA VAL A 177 20.05 17.12 -9.68
C VAL A 177 19.79 17.98 -8.46
N ARG A 178 20.65 18.96 -8.22
CA ARG A 178 20.47 19.94 -7.14
C ARG A 178 19.21 20.79 -7.42
N GLN A 179 18.36 20.90 -6.41
CA GLN A 179 17.21 21.79 -6.40
C GLN A 179 17.64 23.14 -5.80
N ASP A 180 16.94 24.23 -6.13
CA ASP A 180 17.20 25.58 -5.61
C ASP A 180 18.54 26.22 -6.01
N ILE A 181 18.77 26.30 -7.32
CA ILE A 181 19.67 27.32 -7.86
C ILE A 181 18.77 28.20 -8.72
N GLY A 182 18.30 29.32 -8.16
CA GLY A 182 17.48 30.28 -8.91
C GLY A 182 18.11 30.56 -10.29
N ALA A 183 17.30 30.87 -11.30
CA ALA A 183 17.76 31.02 -12.69
C ALA A 183 18.96 31.97 -12.84
N ASP A 184 19.14 32.90 -11.89
CA ASP A 184 20.21 33.91 -11.84
C ASP A 184 21.31 33.62 -10.79
N ALA A 185 21.16 32.60 -9.95
CA ALA A 185 22.19 32.23 -8.99
C ALA A 185 23.31 31.47 -9.72
N VAL A 186 24.48 32.09 -9.87
CA VAL A 186 25.72 31.36 -10.14
C VAL A 186 26.08 30.64 -8.83
N GLY A 187 25.48 29.48 -8.60
CA GLY A 187 25.89 28.63 -7.48
C GLY A 187 27.36 28.25 -7.63
N GLN A 188 28.08 28.09 -6.52
CA GLN A 188 29.34 27.37 -6.55
C GLN A 188 29.06 25.87 -6.45
N GLU A 189 29.97 25.08 -7.04
CA GLU A 189 30.04 23.64 -6.79
C GLU A 189 30.25 23.42 -5.28
N VAL A 190 29.64 22.37 -4.74
CA VAL A 190 29.73 22.08 -3.30
C VAL A 190 30.45 20.76 -3.11
N LEU A 191 31.55 20.77 -2.38
CA LEU A 191 32.26 19.57 -1.97
C LEU A 191 31.42 18.83 -0.93
N VAL A 192 30.91 17.65 -1.30
CA VAL A 192 30.17 16.76 -0.39
C VAL A 192 31.00 15.54 0.02
N GLY A 193 32.06 15.22 -0.73
CA GLY A 193 32.89 14.05 -0.49
C GLY A 193 32.17 12.75 -0.85
N ASN A 194 32.49 11.69 -0.10
CA ASN A 194 32.04 10.31 -0.38
C ASN A 194 31.65 9.53 0.90
N GLY A 195 31.50 10.24 2.01
CA GLY A 195 31.15 9.67 3.30
C GLY A 195 29.64 9.55 3.54
N PRO A 196 29.22 9.14 4.73
CA PRO A 196 27.81 9.09 5.10
C PRO A 196 27.05 10.41 4.87
N ASP A 197 27.70 11.55 5.09
CA ASP A 197 27.10 12.87 4.87
C ASP A 197 26.78 13.14 3.38
N SER A 198 27.53 12.50 2.47
CA SER A 198 27.30 12.59 1.03
C SER A 198 26.27 11.57 0.53
N TYR A 199 25.64 10.79 1.40
CA TYR A 199 24.59 9.89 0.97
C TYR A 199 23.33 10.69 0.62
N TRP A 200 22.52 10.16 -0.31
CA TRP A 200 21.24 10.77 -0.63
C TRP A 200 20.19 10.24 0.32
N HIS A 201 19.54 11.14 1.05
CA HIS A 201 18.49 10.86 2.00
C HIS A 201 17.13 11.31 1.46
N THR A 202 16.10 10.50 1.64
CA THR A 202 14.74 10.81 1.18
C THR A 202 14.09 11.93 2.00
N ASP A 203 13.41 12.85 1.33
CA ASP A 203 12.51 13.80 2.00
C ASP A 203 11.12 13.21 2.28
N LEU A 204 10.79 12.07 1.64
CA LEU A 204 9.44 11.51 1.66
C LEU A 204 9.04 10.97 3.04
N GLU A 205 10.01 10.59 3.88
CA GLU A 205 9.75 10.22 5.28
C GLU A 205 9.04 11.37 6.00
N ARG A 206 9.69 12.55 6.01
CA ARG A 206 9.18 13.77 6.64
C ARG A 206 7.88 14.26 5.97
N GLN A 207 7.80 14.24 4.64
CA GLN A 207 6.61 14.70 3.90
C GLN A 207 5.36 13.86 4.17
N HIS A 208 5.53 12.60 4.56
CA HIS A 208 4.43 11.70 4.87
C HIS A 208 4.33 11.39 6.36
N HIS A 209 5.06 12.14 7.19
CA HIS A 209 5.04 11.93 8.61
C HIS A 209 3.63 12.08 9.16
N GLY A 210 3.23 11.16 10.02
CA GLY A 210 1.93 11.26 10.64
C GLY A 210 0.78 10.89 9.70
N LYS A 211 1.01 10.16 8.61
CA LYS A 211 -0.06 9.56 7.77
C LYS A 211 -0.34 8.11 8.16
N THR A 212 -1.34 7.49 7.54
CA THR A 212 -1.47 6.02 7.50
C THR A 212 -0.59 5.48 6.38
N HIS A 213 0.25 4.48 6.66
CA HIS A 213 1.22 3.96 5.69
C HIS A 213 0.80 2.56 5.22
N LEU A 214 0.41 2.43 3.97
CA LEU A 214 0.09 1.15 3.34
C LEU A 214 1.34 0.63 2.63
N ILE A 215 1.95 -0.43 3.16
CA ILE A 215 3.19 -1.00 2.63
C ILE A 215 2.85 -2.20 1.75
N TRP A 216 3.04 -2.07 0.45
CA TRP A 216 2.74 -3.12 -0.52
C TRP A 216 3.92 -3.34 -1.47
N THR A 217 4.96 -3.98 -0.94
CA THR A 217 6.25 -4.15 -1.61
C THR A 217 6.82 -5.55 -1.42
N GLY A 218 7.81 -5.91 -2.24
CA GLY A 218 8.50 -7.20 -2.20
C GLY A 218 8.13 -8.16 -3.32
N LYS A 219 7.03 -7.94 -4.04
CA LYS A 219 6.62 -8.83 -5.15
C LYS A 219 7.69 -8.93 -6.25
N ASN A 220 8.34 -7.82 -6.59
CA ASN A 220 9.34 -7.75 -7.66
C ASN A 220 10.70 -8.35 -7.30
N ASN A 221 10.92 -8.75 -6.04
CA ASN A 221 12.10 -9.48 -5.60
C ASN A 221 11.72 -10.62 -4.64
N ILE A 222 10.55 -11.24 -4.85
CA ILE A 222 9.97 -12.20 -3.90
C ILE A 222 10.78 -13.50 -3.74
N TRP A 223 11.72 -13.75 -4.65
CA TRP A 223 12.69 -14.83 -4.52
C TRP A 223 13.74 -14.56 -3.44
N GLU A 224 13.93 -13.30 -3.02
CA GLU A 224 14.84 -12.86 -1.95
C GLU A 224 14.11 -12.83 -0.61
N TYR A 225 13.54 -13.97 -0.22
CA TYR A 225 12.62 -14.09 0.93
C TYR A 225 13.09 -13.32 2.18
N ASP A 226 14.32 -13.55 2.64
CA ASP A 226 14.85 -12.91 3.85
C ASP A 226 15.02 -11.39 3.69
N GLN A 227 15.46 -10.94 2.51
CA GLN A 227 15.60 -9.51 2.21
C GLN A 227 14.23 -8.82 2.18
N VAL A 228 13.22 -9.44 1.56
CA VAL A 228 11.85 -8.90 1.52
C VAL A 228 11.27 -8.73 2.92
N LEU A 229 11.48 -9.70 3.81
CA LEU A 229 11.04 -9.60 5.21
C LEU A 229 11.79 -8.50 5.97
N ALA A 230 13.13 -8.45 5.82
CA ALA A 230 13.96 -7.45 6.48
C ALA A 230 13.60 -6.02 6.04
N ASP A 231 13.49 -5.79 4.73
CA ASP A 231 13.16 -4.49 4.18
C ASP A 231 11.76 -4.03 4.57
N THR A 232 10.78 -4.95 4.52
CA THR A 232 9.39 -4.61 4.87
C THR A 232 9.27 -4.30 6.35
N LYS A 233 10.01 -5.02 7.20
CA LYS A 233 10.07 -4.72 8.64
C LYS A 233 10.73 -3.37 8.89
N ALA A 234 11.88 -3.11 8.29
CA ALA A 234 12.57 -1.82 8.42
C ALA A 234 11.70 -0.66 7.93
N ALA A 235 10.95 -0.87 6.83
CA ALA A 235 9.97 0.09 6.36
C ALA A 235 8.89 0.28 7.43
N PHE A 236 8.21 -0.80 7.85
CA PHE A 236 7.16 -0.77 8.87
C PHE A 236 7.57 -0.02 10.13
N ASP A 237 8.78 -0.25 10.62
CA ASP A 237 9.31 0.33 11.86
C ASP A 237 9.47 1.87 11.79
N VAL A 238 9.54 2.49 10.60
CA VAL A 238 9.60 3.96 10.46
C VAL A 238 8.39 4.64 11.12
N GLU A 239 7.19 4.06 10.97
CA GLU A 239 5.96 4.52 11.66
C GLU A 239 5.05 3.32 11.98
N SER A 240 5.49 2.45 12.88
CA SER A 240 4.80 1.19 13.17
C SER A 240 3.36 1.38 13.64
N ALA A 241 3.09 2.44 14.44
CA ALA A 241 1.76 2.74 14.97
C ALA A 241 0.71 3.01 13.89
N THR A 242 1.10 3.48 12.70
CA THR A 242 0.22 3.86 11.58
C THR A 242 0.50 3.11 10.28
N SER A 243 1.40 2.13 10.31
CA SER A 243 1.70 1.25 9.17
C SER A 243 0.82 0.01 9.09
N VAL A 244 0.42 -0.37 7.88
CA VAL A 244 -0.25 -1.63 7.53
C VAL A 244 0.57 -2.30 6.44
N VAL A 245 0.81 -3.60 6.56
CA VAL A 245 1.49 -4.41 5.54
C VAL A 245 0.46 -5.14 4.71
N MET A 246 0.49 -4.92 3.40
CA MET A 246 -0.41 -5.58 2.46
C MET A 246 0.24 -6.85 1.91
N GLY A 247 -0.50 -7.96 2.01
CA GLY A 247 -0.14 -9.22 1.37
C GLY A 247 -0.17 -9.15 -0.15
N HIS A 248 0.53 -10.08 -0.78
CA HIS A 248 0.54 -10.24 -2.24
C HIS A 248 -0.59 -11.15 -2.69
N TRP A 249 -1.14 -10.89 -3.86
CA TRP A 249 -2.02 -11.84 -4.54
C TRP A 249 -1.20 -12.69 -5.54
N HIS A 250 -1.74 -13.83 -5.95
CA HIS A 250 -1.12 -14.71 -6.93
C HIS A 250 -1.46 -14.24 -8.35
N ALA A 251 -0.47 -13.76 -9.10
CA ALA A 251 -0.61 -13.47 -10.51
C ALA A 251 -0.53 -14.75 -11.35
N TRP A 252 -0.79 -14.66 -12.66
CA TRP A 252 -0.77 -15.81 -13.57
C TRP A 252 0.50 -16.68 -13.43
N ASN A 253 1.67 -16.05 -13.27
CA ASN A 253 2.95 -16.74 -13.13
C ASN A 253 3.18 -17.38 -11.74
N ASP A 254 2.29 -17.10 -10.79
CA ASP A 254 2.29 -17.61 -9.42
C ASP A 254 1.18 -18.63 -9.17
N ARG A 255 0.49 -19.11 -10.21
CA ARG A 255 -0.56 -20.14 -10.11
C ARG A 255 -0.04 -21.43 -9.48
N ASN A 256 -0.93 -22.22 -8.87
CA ASN A 256 -0.55 -23.45 -8.17
C ASN A 256 0.18 -24.48 -9.05
N SER A 257 -0.05 -24.48 -10.36
CA SER A 257 0.68 -25.30 -11.34
C SER A 257 2.14 -24.83 -11.57
N SER A 258 2.53 -23.69 -10.97
CA SER A 258 3.88 -23.13 -10.90
C SER A 258 4.34 -23.15 -9.43
N PRO A 259 4.66 -24.34 -8.87
CA PRO A 259 4.73 -24.54 -7.43
C PRO A 259 5.79 -23.67 -6.74
N VAL A 260 6.90 -23.37 -7.43
CA VAL A 260 7.97 -22.54 -6.88
C VAL A 260 7.51 -21.09 -6.66
N ASN A 261 6.83 -20.48 -7.64
CA ASN A 261 6.38 -19.09 -7.52
C ASN A 261 5.17 -18.98 -6.60
N TYR A 262 4.23 -19.93 -6.70
CA TYR A 262 3.09 -20.03 -5.79
C TYR A 262 3.58 -20.09 -4.33
N GLU A 263 4.55 -20.96 -4.04
CA GLU A 263 5.07 -21.13 -2.68
C GLU A 263 5.80 -19.89 -2.16
N ARG A 264 6.54 -19.16 -3.01
CA ARG A 264 7.19 -17.89 -2.62
C ARG A 264 6.18 -16.87 -2.11
N VAL A 265 5.09 -16.67 -2.85
CA VAL A 265 4.01 -15.76 -2.47
C VAL A 265 3.35 -16.20 -1.17
N ARG A 266 3.00 -17.49 -1.07
CA ARG A 266 2.36 -18.06 0.11
C ARG A 266 3.24 -17.90 1.36
N ARG A 267 4.54 -18.18 1.24
CA ARG A 267 5.50 -18.11 2.35
C ARG A 267 5.68 -16.67 2.85
N VAL A 268 5.83 -15.70 1.96
CA VAL A 268 5.94 -14.27 2.35
C VAL A 268 4.65 -13.80 3.01
N ASN A 269 3.48 -14.11 2.45
CA ASN A 269 2.20 -13.75 3.05
C ASN A 269 1.99 -14.37 4.43
N ALA A 270 2.34 -15.65 4.60
CA ALA A 270 2.25 -16.32 5.90
C ALA A 270 3.17 -15.64 6.94
N ALA A 271 4.39 -15.28 6.54
CA ALA A 271 5.30 -14.54 7.41
C ALA A 271 4.77 -13.15 7.76
N TYR A 272 4.26 -12.38 6.79
CA TYR A 272 3.64 -11.08 7.06
C TYR A 272 2.45 -11.19 8.02
N LYS A 273 1.56 -12.17 7.80
CA LYS A 273 0.43 -12.41 8.69
C LYS A 273 0.87 -12.73 10.13
N ALA A 274 1.89 -13.58 10.28
CA ALA A 274 2.43 -13.95 11.58
C ALA A 274 3.11 -12.77 12.30
N ILE A 275 3.86 -11.94 11.57
CA ILE A 275 4.63 -10.81 12.14
C ILE A 275 3.72 -9.62 12.47
N TYR A 276 2.81 -9.25 11.56
CA TYR A 276 2.07 -7.99 11.66
C TYR A 276 0.65 -8.17 12.22
N GLY A 277 0.11 -9.40 12.27
CA GLY A 277 -1.17 -9.70 12.90
C GLY A 277 -2.30 -8.79 12.42
N GLY A 278 -2.92 -8.03 13.33
CA GLY A 278 -3.98 -7.06 13.00
C GLY A 278 -3.54 -5.87 12.13
N ARG A 279 -2.24 -5.76 11.79
CA ARG A 279 -1.68 -4.78 10.84
C ARG A 279 -1.34 -5.41 9.49
N TYR A 280 -1.72 -6.66 9.27
CA TYR A 280 -1.63 -7.35 7.99
C TYR A 280 -2.96 -7.31 7.24
N PHE A 281 -2.95 -6.76 6.02
CA PHE A 281 -4.09 -6.80 5.10
C PHE A 281 -3.90 -7.92 4.07
N ASP A 282 -4.81 -8.89 4.05
CA ASP A 282 -4.76 -10.03 3.13
C ASP A 282 -5.41 -9.68 1.78
N ALA A 283 -4.60 -9.19 0.83
CA ALA A 283 -5.08 -8.79 -0.49
C ALA A 283 -5.65 -9.96 -1.30
N MET A 284 -5.11 -11.17 -1.12
CA MET A 284 -5.61 -12.34 -1.83
C MET A 284 -7.00 -12.72 -1.32
N ALA A 285 -7.18 -12.77 0.00
CA ALA A 285 -8.47 -13.04 0.61
C ALA A 285 -9.52 -12.00 0.20
N ALA A 286 -9.16 -10.72 0.13
CA ALA A 286 -10.04 -9.66 -0.35
C ALA A 286 -10.49 -9.88 -1.81
N LEU A 287 -9.58 -10.27 -2.71
CA LEU A 287 -9.90 -10.52 -4.10
C LEU A 287 -10.76 -11.78 -4.29
N THR A 288 -10.70 -12.73 -3.36
CA THR A 288 -11.49 -13.96 -3.40
C THR A 288 -12.71 -13.95 -2.48
N ASP A 289 -13.10 -12.79 -1.94
CA ASP A 289 -14.24 -12.65 -1.05
C ASP A 289 -15.55 -12.43 -1.85
N PRO A 290 -16.51 -13.38 -1.82
CA PRO A 290 -17.79 -13.23 -2.50
C PRO A 290 -18.62 -12.03 -2.01
N GLU A 291 -18.44 -11.56 -0.77
CA GLU A 291 -19.14 -10.37 -0.28
C GLU A 291 -18.74 -9.13 -1.11
N LEU A 292 -17.44 -8.99 -1.41
CA LEU A 292 -16.91 -7.88 -2.20
C LEU A 292 -17.25 -7.98 -3.70
N TRP A 293 -17.54 -9.18 -4.20
CA TRP A 293 -18.05 -9.37 -5.56
C TRP A 293 -19.48 -8.84 -5.71
N THR A 294 -20.16 -8.56 -4.60
CA THR A 294 -21.45 -7.86 -4.61
C THR A 294 -21.34 -6.34 -4.69
N LEU A 295 -20.15 -5.75 -4.83
CA LEU A 295 -20.06 -4.31 -5.13
C LEU A 295 -20.71 -4.01 -6.50
N PRO A 296 -21.37 -2.86 -6.70
CA PRO A 296 -22.10 -2.57 -7.94
C PRO A 296 -21.28 -2.82 -9.21
N LEU A 297 -20.05 -2.30 -9.25
CA LEU A 297 -19.14 -2.51 -10.38
C LEU A 297 -18.75 -3.99 -10.54
N ALA A 298 -18.53 -4.75 -9.47
CA ALA A 298 -18.18 -6.17 -9.58
C ALA A 298 -19.36 -7.03 -10.07
N ARG A 299 -20.60 -6.68 -9.69
CA ARG A 299 -21.80 -7.38 -10.18
C ARG A 299 -21.99 -7.23 -11.69
N GLU A 300 -21.69 -6.05 -12.25
CA GLU A 300 -21.80 -5.80 -13.70
C GLU A 300 -20.92 -6.74 -14.53
N PHE A 301 -19.80 -7.21 -13.96
CA PHE A 301 -18.86 -8.13 -14.61
C PHE A 301 -19.07 -9.59 -14.20
N ASN A 302 -20.12 -9.89 -13.41
CA ASN A 302 -20.42 -11.24 -12.95
C ASN A 302 -19.22 -11.94 -12.28
N VAL A 303 -18.43 -11.16 -11.52
CA VAL A 303 -17.18 -11.61 -10.91
C VAL A 303 -17.40 -12.87 -10.07
N GLY A 304 -16.59 -13.89 -10.31
CA GLY A 304 -16.61 -15.17 -9.60
C GLY A 304 -17.61 -16.19 -10.17
N TYR A 305 -18.47 -15.80 -11.11
CA TYR A 305 -19.54 -16.66 -11.61
C TYR A 305 -19.34 -17.15 -13.05
N THR A 306 -18.43 -16.53 -13.82
CA THR A 306 -18.05 -16.99 -15.17
C THR A 306 -17.29 -18.32 -15.14
N ALA A 307 -17.18 -18.99 -16.29
CA ALA A 307 -16.41 -20.24 -16.37
C ALA A 307 -14.91 -19.97 -16.16
N GLU A 308 -14.42 -18.89 -16.74
CA GLU A 308 -13.04 -18.42 -16.67
C GLU A 308 -12.65 -18.04 -15.24
N ASP A 309 -13.55 -17.37 -14.49
CA ASP A 309 -13.31 -17.05 -13.09
C ASP A 309 -13.17 -18.31 -12.23
N LYS A 310 -14.03 -19.31 -12.47
CA LYS A 310 -13.97 -20.60 -11.77
C LYS A 310 -12.69 -21.36 -12.09
N GLU A 311 -12.24 -21.32 -13.34
CA GLU A 311 -10.96 -21.91 -13.74
C GLU A 311 -9.79 -21.23 -13.04
N TRP A 312 -9.76 -19.90 -13.01
CA TRP A 312 -8.71 -19.14 -12.32
C TRP A 312 -8.69 -19.39 -10.81
N LEU A 313 -9.85 -19.43 -10.18
CA LEU A 313 -9.97 -19.80 -8.76
C LEU A 313 -9.43 -21.20 -8.48
N ALA A 314 -9.69 -22.18 -9.36
CA ALA A 314 -9.14 -23.53 -9.23
C ALA A 314 -7.60 -23.59 -9.37
N LEU A 315 -7.01 -22.59 -10.03
CA LEU A 315 -5.56 -22.40 -10.13
C LEU A 315 -4.94 -21.63 -8.94
N GLY A 316 -5.75 -21.25 -7.94
CA GLY A 316 -5.32 -20.45 -6.79
C GLY A 316 -5.07 -18.98 -7.11
N LEU A 317 -5.70 -18.47 -8.19
CA LEU A 317 -5.64 -17.08 -8.63
C LEU A 317 -6.92 -16.34 -8.19
N PRO A 318 -6.94 -15.00 -8.15
CA PRO A 318 -8.19 -14.25 -8.08
C PRO A 318 -9.04 -14.52 -9.33
N PRO A 319 -10.37 -14.24 -9.31
CA PRO A 319 -11.20 -14.32 -10.51
C PRO A 319 -10.55 -13.56 -11.69
N TYR A 320 -10.57 -14.17 -12.87
CA TYR A 320 -10.02 -13.59 -14.10
C TYR A 320 -10.59 -12.19 -14.40
N SER A 321 -11.88 -11.99 -14.12
CA SER A 321 -12.61 -10.73 -14.28
C SER A 321 -12.06 -9.58 -13.42
N LEU A 322 -11.13 -9.84 -12.49
CA LEU A 322 -10.45 -8.83 -11.67
C LEU A 322 -9.03 -8.50 -12.14
N VAL A 323 -8.52 -9.27 -13.10
CA VAL A 323 -7.14 -9.19 -13.56
C VAL A 323 -7.10 -8.57 -14.96
N GLY A 324 -6.11 -7.73 -15.17
CA GLY A 324 -5.82 -7.13 -16.46
C GLY A 324 -5.38 -8.17 -17.48
N THR A 325 -5.41 -7.79 -18.75
CA THR A 325 -5.05 -8.64 -19.89
C THR A 325 -3.61 -9.16 -19.88
N ASP A 326 -2.72 -8.54 -19.08
CA ASP A 326 -1.34 -9.00 -18.90
C ASP A 326 -1.21 -10.15 -17.89
N GLY A 327 -2.29 -10.52 -17.19
CA GLY A 327 -2.31 -11.57 -16.17
C GLY A 327 -1.46 -11.27 -14.93
N MET A 328 -0.92 -10.05 -14.81
CA MET A 328 0.03 -9.66 -13.78
C MET A 328 -0.47 -8.52 -12.89
N HIS A 329 -1.38 -7.69 -13.40
CA HIS A 329 -1.89 -6.53 -12.67
C HIS A 329 -3.41 -6.59 -12.54
N LEU A 330 -3.95 -5.97 -11.50
CA LEU A 330 -5.40 -5.84 -11.34
C LEU A 330 -5.96 -4.87 -12.36
N ASN A 331 -7.18 -5.17 -12.82
CA ASN A 331 -7.97 -4.25 -13.62
C ASN A 331 -8.71 -3.24 -12.72
N ALA A 332 -9.56 -2.40 -13.34
CA ALA A 332 -10.35 -1.42 -12.60
C ALA A 332 -11.27 -2.03 -11.52
N VAL A 333 -11.87 -3.20 -11.79
CA VAL A 333 -12.76 -3.91 -10.85
C VAL A 333 -11.94 -4.49 -9.69
N GLY A 334 -10.80 -5.13 -9.97
CA GLY A 334 -9.89 -5.65 -8.95
C GLY A 334 -9.35 -4.55 -8.03
N ASN A 335 -8.97 -3.40 -8.60
CA ASN A 335 -8.56 -2.23 -7.82
C ASN A 335 -9.69 -1.69 -6.93
N THR A 336 -10.93 -1.70 -7.41
CA THR A 336 -12.11 -1.28 -6.63
C THR A 336 -12.32 -2.21 -5.43
N ILE A 337 -12.24 -3.52 -5.63
CA ILE A 337 -12.35 -4.51 -4.54
C ILE A 337 -11.28 -4.29 -3.48
N ILE A 338 -10.01 -4.12 -3.88
CA ILE A 338 -8.91 -3.85 -2.93
C ILE A 338 -9.16 -2.55 -2.16
N ALA A 339 -9.63 -1.48 -2.81
CA ALA A 339 -9.91 -0.21 -2.14
C ALA A 339 -11.03 -0.32 -1.11
N HIS A 340 -12.15 -0.98 -1.43
CA HIS A 340 -13.23 -1.22 -0.47
C HIS A 340 -12.82 -2.13 0.68
N ALA A 341 -12.05 -3.19 0.39
CA ALA A 341 -11.52 -4.07 1.41
C ALA A 341 -10.54 -3.35 2.35
N LEU A 342 -9.66 -2.52 1.81
CA LEU A 342 -8.76 -1.67 2.59
C LEU A 342 -9.54 -0.67 3.44
N HIS A 343 -10.58 -0.04 2.89
CA HIS A 343 -11.45 0.84 3.65
C HIS A 343 -12.05 0.11 4.86
N ARG A 344 -12.68 -1.05 4.65
CA ARG A 344 -13.21 -1.93 5.72
C ARG A 344 -12.12 -2.33 6.73
N PHE A 345 -10.91 -2.61 6.28
CA PHE A 345 -9.80 -2.96 7.16
C PHE A 345 -9.36 -1.79 8.04
N LEU A 346 -9.30 -0.58 7.48
CA LEU A 346 -8.82 0.64 8.16
C LEU A 346 -9.87 1.24 9.09
N THR A 347 -11.17 1.14 8.75
CA THR A 347 -12.27 1.77 9.51
C THR A 347 -13.13 0.77 10.29
N GLY A 348 -12.89 -0.54 10.11
CA GLY A 348 -13.69 -1.61 10.70
C GLY A 348 -14.96 -1.91 9.91
N THR A 349 -15.89 -2.66 10.51
CA THR A 349 -17.14 -3.12 9.86
C THR A 349 -18.08 -2.01 9.42
N ALA A 350 -17.86 -0.76 9.83
CA ALA A 350 -18.59 0.40 9.35
C ALA A 350 -18.35 0.72 7.86
N GLY A 351 -17.28 0.19 7.25
CA GLY A 351 -16.83 0.57 5.90
C GLY A 351 -17.51 -0.08 4.69
N LEU A 352 -18.66 -0.74 4.86
CA LEU A 352 -19.38 -1.43 3.77
C LEU A 352 -20.52 -0.61 3.13
N TYR A 353 -20.86 0.56 3.67
CA TYR A 353 -22.01 1.37 3.24
C TYR A 353 -21.63 2.79 2.86
#